data_AF-A0A397PJA0-F1
#
_entry.id   AF-A0A397PJA0-F1
#
_cell.length_a   1.000
_cell.length_b   1.000
_cell.length_c   1.000
_cell.angle_alpha   90.00
_cell.angle_beta   90.00
_cell.angle_gamma   90.00
#
_symmetry.space_group_name_H-M   'P 1'
#
loop_
_entity.id
_entity.type
_entity.pdbx_description
1 polymer ?
#
loop_
_entity_poly.entity_id
_entity_poly.type
_entity_poly.pdbx_seq_one_letter_code
_entity_poly.pdbx_strand_id
1 'polypeptide(L)'
;MSASDRQPLGERSFGRRKGHKLSLRQSRLVDELLPRLQPDLSQPPPDPLTTLFAAPVSEVWLEIGFGAGEHLLWQARANPHAGLLGCEPYINGVAKVLTAVETHDLRNVAVHPDDARDLLSWLPEASIARAFILFPDPWPKRRHRKRRFLREENIAALARVMQPGGELRFATDIGDYARTALLAFMREGSFAWTAQRPRDWRERPDDWPQTRYEAKAIAAGRACAYFRFRRR
;
A
#
# COMPACT_ATOMS: atom_id res chain seq x y z
N MET A 1 -26.62 11.25 3.35
CA MET A 1 -26.31 10.80 1.98
C MET A 1 -26.05 9.30 2.03
N SER A 2 -26.82 8.50 1.28
CA SER A 2 -26.78 7.03 1.31
C SER A 2 -25.41 6.49 0.92
N ALA A 3 -24.95 5.42 1.59
CA ALA A 3 -23.70 4.71 1.31
C ALA A 3 -23.69 3.98 -0.06
N SER A 4 -24.80 4.00 -0.81
CA SER A 4 -25.03 3.15 -1.98
C SER A 4 -24.57 3.72 -3.34
N ASP A 5 -23.93 4.89 -3.39
CA ASP A 5 -23.64 5.57 -4.68
C ASP A 5 -22.15 5.80 -4.96
N ARG A 6 -21.26 5.04 -4.29
CA ARG A 6 -19.81 5.11 -4.55
C ARG A 6 -19.48 4.28 -5.80
N GLN A 7 -19.38 4.94 -6.96
CA GLN A 7 -18.80 4.32 -8.15
C GLN A 7 -17.32 3.95 -7.90
N PRO A 8 -16.86 2.77 -8.34
CA PRO A 8 -15.46 2.38 -8.18
C PRO A 8 -14.56 3.37 -8.93
N LEU A 9 -13.48 3.80 -8.28
CA LEU A 9 -12.47 4.65 -8.90
C LEU A 9 -11.82 3.89 -10.07
N GLY A 10 -12.13 4.25 -11.32
CA GLY A 10 -11.38 3.87 -12.53
C GLY A 10 -11.29 2.36 -12.87
N GLU A 11 -10.40 2.04 -13.83
CA GLU A 11 -10.13 0.66 -14.28
C GLU A 11 -9.42 -0.17 -13.17
N ARG A 12 -9.89 -1.42 -12.95
CA ARG A 12 -9.32 -2.40 -12.00
C ARG A 12 -7.83 -2.69 -12.25
N SER A 13 -7.12 -3.14 -11.21
CA SER A 13 -5.71 -3.50 -11.25
C SER A 13 -5.45 -4.58 -12.29
N PHE A 14 -4.41 -4.35 -13.10
CA PHE A 14 -4.00 -5.24 -14.18
C PHE A 14 -2.92 -6.25 -13.75
N GLY A 15 -2.59 -6.27 -12.47
CA GLY A 15 -1.58 -7.16 -11.89
C GLY A 15 -2.01 -8.63 -11.85
N ARG A 16 -1.07 -9.51 -11.54
CA ARG A 16 -1.34 -10.95 -11.40
C ARG A 16 -2.14 -11.22 -10.12
N ARG A 17 -3.31 -11.88 -10.23
CA ARG A 17 -4.12 -12.26 -9.05
C ARG A 17 -3.70 -13.57 -8.38
N LYS A 18 -3.21 -14.56 -9.13
CA LYS A 18 -2.82 -15.88 -8.61
C LYS A 18 -1.53 -16.39 -9.25
N GLY A 19 -0.71 -17.10 -8.48
CA GLY A 19 0.53 -17.71 -8.92
C GLY A 19 0.47 -19.23 -8.83
N HIS A 20 1.45 -19.82 -8.15
CA HIS A 20 1.49 -21.25 -7.88
C HIS A 20 0.38 -21.69 -6.92
N LYS A 21 0.09 -22.99 -6.90
CA LYS A 21 -0.87 -23.58 -5.94
C LYS A 21 -0.41 -23.30 -4.51
N LEU A 22 -1.31 -22.82 -3.66
CA LEU A 22 -1.05 -22.63 -2.24
C LEU A 22 -0.83 -23.98 -1.54
N SER A 23 0.06 -24.00 -0.55
CA SER A 23 0.17 -25.15 0.36
C SER A 23 -1.12 -25.34 1.18
N LEU A 24 -1.32 -26.53 1.76
CA LEU A 24 -2.50 -26.79 2.60
C LEU A 24 -2.63 -25.78 3.75
N ARG A 25 -1.51 -25.46 4.41
CA ARG A 25 -1.49 -24.44 5.46
C ARG A 25 -1.90 -23.06 4.93
N GLN A 26 -1.39 -22.65 3.78
CA GLN A 26 -1.73 -21.34 3.20
C GLN A 26 -3.18 -21.26 2.74
N SER A 27 -3.73 -22.32 2.14
CA SER A 27 -5.15 -22.37 1.80
C SER A 27 -6.01 -22.23 3.05
N ARG A 28 -5.72 -23.00 4.11
CA ARG A 28 -6.42 -22.89 5.41
C ARG A 28 -6.39 -21.46 5.95
N LEU A 29 -5.24 -20.80 5.89
CA LEU A 29 -5.11 -19.41 6.36
C LEU A 29 -5.95 -18.44 5.53
N VAL A 30 -6.01 -18.62 4.21
CA VAL A 30 -6.87 -17.82 3.34
C VAL A 30 -8.36 -18.07 3.67
N ASP A 31 -8.74 -19.30 3.97
CA ASP A 31 -10.13 -19.65 4.21
C ASP A 31 -10.60 -19.27 5.64
N GLU A 32 -9.71 -19.34 6.64
CA GLU A 32 -10.08 -19.20 8.07
C GLU A 32 -9.61 -17.89 8.72
N LEU A 33 -8.40 -17.42 8.38
CA LEU A 33 -7.78 -16.25 9.02
C LEU A 33 -8.07 -14.97 8.26
N LEU A 34 -7.96 -14.98 6.92
CA LEU A 34 -8.20 -13.80 6.10
C LEU A 34 -9.57 -13.15 6.36
N PRO A 35 -10.70 -13.88 6.47
CA PRO A 35 -12.00 -13.25 6.72
C PRO A 35 -12.08 -12.49 8.06
N ARG A 36 -11.19 -12.80 9.02
CA ARG A 36 -11.12 -12.10 10.32
C ARG A 36 -10.24 -10.85 10.27
N LEU A 37 -9.30 -10.79 9.33
CA LEU A 37 -8.36 -9.68 9.16
C LEU A 37 -8.78 -8.73 8.02
N GLN A 38 -9.74 -9.14 7.21
CA GLN A 38 -10.20 -8.38 6.06
C GLN A 38 -11.31 -7.41 6.48
N PRO A 39 -11.17 -6.10 6.17
CA PRO A 39 -12.27 -5.16 6.35
C PRO A 39 -13.47 -5.54 5.46
N ASP A 40 -14.68 -5.45 6.02
CA ASP A 40 -15.92 -5.61 5.26
C ASP A 40 -16.31 -4.30 4.57
N LEU A 41 -15.98 -4.19 3.29
CA LEU A 41 -16.25 -3.00 2.48
C LEU A 41 -17.74 -2.84 2.13
N SER A 42 -18.59 -3.83 2.43
CA SER A 42 -20.04 -3.71 2.24
C SER A 42 -20.72 -2.91 3.36
N GLN A 43 -20.04 -2.76 4.50
CA GLN A 43 -20.47 -1.94 5.62
C GLN A 43 -19.74 -0.59 5.61
N PRO A 44 -20.28 0.44 6.28
CA PRO A 44 -19.51 1.65 6.53
C PRO A 44 -18.20 1.34 7.27
N PRO A 45 -17.10 2.08 7.02
CA PRO A 45 -15.90 1.95 7.82
C PRO A 45 -16.21 2.22 9.29
N PRO A 46 -15.57 1.48 10.21
CA PRO A 46 -15.81 1.72 11.62
C PRO A 46 -15.22 3.06 12.04
N ASP A 47 -15.81 3.64 13.08
CA ASP A 47 -15.37 4.90 13.68
C ASP A 47 -15.14 4.69 15.18
N PRO A 48 -13.90 4.76 15.68
CA PRO A 48 -12.67 5.09 14.95
C PRO A 48 -12.15 3.92 14.09
N LEU A 49 -11.45 4.25 12.98
CA LEU A 49 -10.87 3.26 12.05
C LEU A 49 -9.89 2.30 12.73
N THR A 50 -9.29 2.72 13.85
CA THR A 50 -8.39 1.90 14.68
C THR A 50 -9.03 0.63 15.23
N THR A 51 -10.36 0.55 15.27
CA THR A 51 -11.09 -0.65 15.69
C THR A 51 -11.06 -1.80 14.67
N LEU A 52 -10.49 -1.58 13.47
CA LEU A 52 -10.20 -2.66 12.52
C LEU A 52 -9.17 -3.67 13.04
N PHE A 53 -8.38 -3.28 14.04
CA PHE A 53 -7.27 -4.08 14.53
C PHE A 53 -7.62 -4.74 15.86
N ALA A 54 -7.13 -5.96 16.08
CA ALA A 54 -7.34 -6.67 17.32
C ALA A 54 -6.50 -6.10 18.48
N ALA A 55 -5.35 -5.49 18.16
CA ALA A 55 -4.55 -4.73 19.12
C ALA A 55 -5.04 -3.27 19.24
N PRO A 56 -4.92 -2.64 20.42
CA PRO A 56 -5.13 -1.21 20.55
C PRO A 56 -4.05 -0.46 19.76
N VAL A 57 -4.47 0.39 18.82
CA VAL A 57 -3.60 1.22 17.99
C VAL A 57 -4.07 2.68 18.02
N SER A 58 -3.14 3.62 17.88
CA SER A 58 -3.42 5.06 17.91
C SER A 58 -3.55 5.68 16.52
N GLU A 59 -3.02 5.03 15.50
CA GLU A 59 -3.04 5.50 14.11
C GLU A 59 -3.09 4.34 13.12
N VAL A 60 -3.48 4.64 11.87
CA VAL A 60 -3.59 3.65 10.80
C VAL A 60 -2.67 4.02 9.65
N TRP A 61 -1.87 3.06 9.21
CA TRP A 61 -0.96 3.15 8.09
C TRP A 61 -1.42 2.23 6.95
N LEU A 62 -1.30 2.70 5.72
CA LEU A 62 -1.76 1.98 4.52
C LEU A 62 -0.57 1.56 3.65
N GLU A 63 -0.51 0.30 3.23
CA GLU A 63 0.44 -0.16 2.20
C GLU A 63 -0.30 -0.72 0.98
N ILE A 64 -0.10 -0.09 -0.18
CA ILE A 64 -0.71 -0.49 -1.45
C ILE A 64 0.29 -1.31 -2.26
N GLY A 65 -0.09 -2.55 -2.57
CA GLY A 65 0.73 -3.49 -3.32
C GLY A 65 1.89 -4.03 -2.47
N PHE A 66 1.60 -4.55 -1.28
CA PHE A 66 2.64 -5.02 -0.34
C PHE A 66 3.41 -6.26 -0.84
N GLY A 67 2.97 -6.91 -1.93
CA GLY A 67 3.62 -8.07 -2.50
C GLY A 67 3.66 -9.24 -1.51
N ALA A 68 4.87 -9.66 -1.10
CA ALA A 68 5.03 -10.74 -0.11
C ALA A 68 5.02 -10.23 1.35
N GLY A 69 4.81 -8.93 1.56
CA GLY A 69 4.58 -8.32 2.86
C GLY A 69 5.84 -7.99 3.65
N GLU A 70 7.03 -8.03 3.04
CA GLU A 70 8.29 -7.80 3.77
C GLU A 70 8.30 -6.44 4.51
N HIS A 71 7.85 -5.37 3.84
CA HIS A 71 7.76 -4.06 4.45
C HIS A 71 6.59 -3.95 5.43
N LEU A 72 5.38 -4.35 5.04
CA LEU A 72 4.17 -4.34 5.89
C LEU A 72 4.42 -5.02 7.25
N LEU A 73 4.97 -6.22 7.23
CA LEU A 73 5.21 -7.03 8.44
C LEU A 73 6.33 -6.45 9.31
N TRP A 74 7.35 -5.86 8.69
CA TRP A 74 8.41 -5.17 9.43
C TRP A 74 7.86 -3.95 10.14
N GLN A 75 7.05 -3.13 9.46
CA GLN A 75 6.42 -1.96 10.07
C GLN A 75 5.48 -2.36 11.20
N ALA A 76 4.68 -3.41 11.01
CA ALA A 76 3.76 -3.92 12.04
C ALA A 76 4.50 -4.32 13.33
N ARG A 77 5.67 -4.95 13.22
CA ARG A 77 6.49 -5.34 14.37
C ARG A 77 7.20 -4.16 15.03
N ALA A 78 7.76 -3.28 14.22
CA ALA A 78 8.52 -2.12 14.71
C ALA A 78 7.61 -1.05 15.34
N ASN A 79 6.33 -1.01 14.95
CA ASN A 79 5.37 0.00 15.37
C ASN A 79 4.07 -0.64 15.88
N PRO A 80 4.09 -1.26 17.08
CA PRO A 80 2.89 -1.90 17.64
C PRO A 80 1.75 -0.91 17.94
N HIS A 81 2.05 0.38 18.02
CA HIS A 81 1.07 1.46 18.18
C HIS A 81 0.31 1.78 16.88
N ALA A 82 0.81 1.36 15.72
CA ALA A 82 0.20 1.63 14.42
C ALA A 82 -0.52 0.37 13.90
N GLY A 83 -1.73 0.56 13.39
CA GLY A 83 -2.45 -0.46 12.65
C GLY A 83 -2.04 -0.46 11.19
N LEU A 84 -1.60 -1.60 10.66
CA LEU A 84 -1.10 -1.76 9.29
C LEU A 84 -2.19 -2.36 8.41
N LEU A 85 -2.82 -1.52 7.58
CA LEU A 85 -3.78 -1.93 6.56
C LEU A 85 -3.03 -2.18 5.24
N GLY A 86 -2.92 -3.45 4.85
CA GLY A 86 -2.29 -3.85 3.58
C GLY A 86 -3.32 -4.12 2.49
N CYS A 87 -3.02 -3.73 1.25
CA CYS A 87 -3.80 -4.06 0.07
C CYS A 87 -2.97 -4.81 -0.97
N GLU A 88 -3.42 -5.99 -1.41
CA GLU A 88 -2.69 -6.78 -2.43
C GLU A 88 -3.63 -7.73 -3.20
N PRO A 89 -3.81 -7.55 -4.51
CA PRO A 89 -4.61 -8.47 -5.32
C PRO A 89 -3.95 -9.84 -5.56
N TYR A 90 -2.63 -9.98 -5.33
CA TYR A 90 -1.90 -11.24 -5.50
C TYR A 90 -2.05 -12.16 -4.27
N ILE A 91 -2.91 -13.18 -4.40
CA ILE A 91 -3.28 -14.06 -3.27
C ILE A 91 -2.11 -14.83 -2.65
N ASN A 92 -1.07 -15.19 -3.42
CA ASN A 92 0.11 -15.84 -2.83
C ASN A 92 0.91 -14.87 -1.95
N GLY A 93 0.86 -13.56 -2.23
CA GLY A 93 1.41 -12.52 -1.38
C GLY A 93 0.63 -12.39 -0.08
N VAL A 94 -0.69 -12.29 -0.18
CA VAL A 94 -1.62 -12.31 0.96
C VAL A 94 -1.38 -13.53 1.85
N ALA A 95 -1.30 -14.75 1.28
CA ALA A 95 -1.05 -15.96 2.03
C ALA A 95 0.28 -15.96 2.81
N LYS A 96 1.32 -15.27 2.31
CA LYS A 96 2.59 -15.09 3.05
C LYS A 96 2.43 -14.14 4.23
N VAL A 97 1.70 -13.04 4.05
CA VAL A 97 1.35 -12.14 5.17
C VAL A 97 0.57 -12.88 6.24
N LEU A 98 -0.48 -13.62 5.86
CA LEU A 98 -1.28 -14.41 6.82
C LEU A 98 -0.43 -15.44 7.57
N THR A 99 0.50 -16.10 6.86
CA THR A 99 1.45 -17.03 7.47
C THR A 99 2.29 -16.34 8.54
N ALA A 100 2.82 -15.15 8.23
CA ALA A 100 3.63 -14.40 9.17
C ALA A 100 2.82 -13.81 10.33
N VAL A 101 1.59 -13.35 10.08
CA VAL A 101 0.66 -12.87 11.11
C VAL A 101 0.37 -13.98 12.12
N GLU A 102 0.00 -15.18 11.65
CA GLU A 102 -0.22 -16.34 12.55
C GLU A 102 1.05 -16.72 13.30
N THR A 103 2.19 -16.80 12.59
CA THR A 103 3.44 -17.30 13.19
C THR A 103 4.00 -16.36 14.27
N HIS A 104 3.73 -15.05 14.17
CA HIS A 104 4.30 -14.05 15.08
C HIS A 104 3.23 -13.34 15.91
N ASP A 105 2.00 -13.87 15.94
CA ASP A 105 0.83 -13.30 16.64
C ASP A 105 0.67 -11.78 16.43
N LEU A 106 0.75 -11.33 15.17
CA LEU A 106 0.62 -9.91 14.84
C LEU A 106 -0.86 -9.50 14.87
N ARG A 107 -1.22 -8.67 15.85
CA ARG A 107 -2.62 -8.25 16.09
C ARG A 107 -2.96 -6.87 15.54
N ASN A 108 -1.97 -6.16 15.00
CA ASN A 108 -2.10 -4.83 14.40
C ASN A 108 -2.02 -4.86 12.87
N VAL A 109 -2.48 -5.94 12.21
CA VAL A 109 -2.47 -6.09 10.75
C VAL A 109 -3.88 -6.40 10.24
N ALA A 110 -4.32 -5.68 9.21
CA ALA A 110 -5.53 -5.93 8.45
C ALA A 110 -5.18 -6.03 6.95
N VAL A 111 -5.90 -6.86 6.19
CA VAL A 111 -5.55 -7.15 4.79
C VAL A 111 -6.76 -7.11 3.87
N HIS A 112 -6.70 -6.27 2.84
CA HIS A 112 -7.64 -6.30 1.72
C HIS A 112 -7.02 -7.03 0.51
N PRO A 113 -7.53 -8.20 0.11
CA PRO A 113 -6.95 -9.04 -0.93
C PRO A 113 -7.40 -8.65 -2.36
N ASP A 114 -7.64 -7.37 -2.64
CA ASP A 114 -8.07 -6.88 -3.96
C ASP A 114 -7.44 -5.51 -4.32
N ASP A 115 -8.10 -4.73 -5.18
CA ASP A 115 -7.63 -3.43 -5.64
C ASP A 115 -7.70 -2.35 -4.55
N ALA A 116 -6.62 -1.61 -4.38
CA ALA A 116 -6.56 -0.52 -3.41
C ALA A 116 -7.58 0.59 -3.66
N ARG A 117 -8.10 0.72 -4.88
CA ARG A 117 -9.16 1.68 -5.22
C ARG A 117 -10.47 1.40 -4.50
N ASP A 118 -10.74 0.14 -4.17
CA ASP A 118 -11.92 -0.23 -3.39
C ASP A 118 -11.78 0.31 -1.96
N LEU A 119 -10.62 0.08 -1.34
CA LEU A 119 -10.27 0.67 -0.03
C LEU A 119 -10.26 2.20 -0.06
N LEU A 120 -9.61 2.81 -1.05
CA LEU A 120 -9.57 4.26 -1.18
C LEU A 120 -10.94 4.88 -1.40
N SER A 121 -11.93 4.14 -1.89
CA SER A 121 -13.31 4.62 -1.99
C SER A 121 -14.07 4.42 -0.68
N TRP A 122 -13.73 3.38 0.07
CA TRP A 122 -14.39 3.01 1.33
C TRP A 122 -13.91 3.83 2.54
N LEU A 123 -12.60 4.08 2.64
CA LEU A 123 -11.94 4.73 3.78
C LEU A 123 -12.48 6.13 4.10
N PRO A 124 -12.63 6.50 5.38
CA PRO A 124 -12.99 7.87 5.77
C PRO A 124 -11.94 8.90 5.35
N GLU A 125 -12.36 10.16 5.23
CA GLU A 125 -11.44 11.28 5.04
C GLU A 125 -10.47 11.40 6.23
N ALA A 126 -9.22 11.78 5.97
CA ALA A 126 -8.20 12.02 6.99
C ALA A 126 -8.04 10.88 8.04
N SER A 127 -8.21 9.63 7.62
CA SER A 127 -8.14 8.44 8.49
C SER A 127 -6.79 7.72 8.44
N ILE A 128 -5.95 8.01 7.45
CA ILE A 128 -4.65 7.39 7.23
C ILE A 128 -3.53 8.36 7.60
N ALA A 129 -2.71 8.01 8.59
CA ALA A 129 -1.60 8.84 9.05
C ALA A 129 -0.34 8.71 8.16
N ARG A 130 -0.14 7.52 7.57
CA ARG A 130 0.99 7.22 6.67
C ARG A 130 0.59 6.25 5.57
N ALA A 131 1.15 6.43 4.38
CA ALA A 131 0.91 5.53 3.26
C ALA A 131 2.21 5.11 2.55
N PHE A 132 2.21 3.91 1.99
CA PHE A 132 3.34 3.31 1.29
C PHE A 132 2.91 2.72 -0.05
N ILE A 133 3.67 3.01 -1.10
CA ILE A 133 3.53 2.42 -2.44
C ILE A 133 4.92 2.03 -2.93
N LEU A 134 5.31 0.76 -2.79
CA LEU A 134 6.71 0.36 -2.91
C LEU A 134 6.91 -0.60 -4.08
N PHE A 135 7.75 -0.18 -5.04
CA PHE A 135 8.05 -0.94 -6.26
C PHE A 135 6.78 -1.42 -7.02
N PRO A 136 5.77 -0.55 -7.23
CA PRO A 136 4.55 -0.95 -7.93
C PRO A 136 4.83 -1.36 -9.38
N ASP A 137 3.93 -2.16 -9.95
CA ASP A 137 4.05 -2.65 -11.33
C ASP A 137 4.35 -1.51 -12.33
N PRO A 138 5.47 -1.58 -13.07
CA PRO A 138 5.99 -0.40 -13.77
C PRO A 138 5.36 -0.12 -15.12
N TRP A 139 4.70 -1.11 -15.72
CA TRP A 139 4.05 -1.03 -17.04
C TRP A 139 4.91 -0.28 -18.08
N PRO A 140 6.08 -0.82 -18.48
CA PRO A 140 7.10 -0.08 -19.23
C PRO A 140 6.66 0.31 -20.65
N LYS A 141 5.74 -0.44 -21.26
CA LYS A 141 5.22 -0.14 -22.60
C LYS A 141 4.34 1.12 -22.55
N ARG A 142 4.58 2.10 -23.45
CA ARG A 142 3.84 3.37 -23.50
C ARG A 142 2.32 3.20 -23.44
N ARG A 143 1.77 2.26 -24.21
CA ARG A 143 0.33 1.93 -24.23
C ARG A 143 -0.25 1.41 -22.91
N HIS A 144 0.60 0.96 -21.98
CA HIS A 144 0.19 0.43 -20.68
C HIS A 144 0.38 1.45 -19.55
N ARG A 145 0.92 2.65 -19.82
CA ARG A 145 1.14 3.66 -18.78
C ARG A 145 -0.13 4.04 -18.02
N LYS A 146 -1.29 3.99 -18.67
CA LYS A 146 -2.60 4.19 -18.02
C LYS A 146 -2.92 3.18 -16.91
N ARG A 147 -2.20 2.05 -16.85
CA ARG A 147 -2.36 1.02 -15.82
C ARG A 147 -1.58 1.32 -14.55
N ARG A 148 -0.67 2.31 -14.58
CA ARG A 148 0.09 2.73 -13.40
C ARG A 148 -0.88 3.23 -12.33
N PHE A 149 -0.58 2.90 -11.09
CA PHE A 149 -1.39 3.31 -9.95
C PHE A 149 -1.25 4.81 -9.70
N LEU A 150 -0.03 5.36 -9.75
CA LEU A 150 0.21 6.79 -9.50
C LEU A 150 -0.17 7.63 -10.71
N ARG A 151 -1.45 8.02 -10.72
CA ARG A 151 -2.08 8.97 -11.63
C ARG A 151 -2.84 9.99 -10.79
N GLU A 152 -3.14 11.14 -11.37
CA GLU A 152 -3.72 12.29 -10.68
C GLU A 152 -4.99 11.89 -9.90
N GLU A 153 -5.87 11.05 -10.47
CA GLU A 153 -7.12 10.63 -9.82
C GLU A 153 -6.88 9.77 -8.58
N ASN A 154 -5.92 8.83 -8.68
CA ASN A 154 -5.55 7.97 -7.57
C ASN A 154 -4.75 8.72 -6.49
N ILE A 155 -3.96 9.72 -6.87
CA ILE A 155 -3.25 10.60 -5.95
C ILE A 155 -4.25 11.45 -5.17
N ALA A 156 -5.26 12.02 -5.84
CA ALA A 156 -6.33 12.77 -5.18
C ALA A 156 -7.15 11.89 -4.22
N ALA A 157 -7.49 10.66 -4.62
CA ALA A 157 -8.17 9.70 -3.74
C ALA A 157 -7.33 9.35 -2.50
N LEU A 158 -6.00 9.23 -2.67
CA LEU A 158 -5.08 9.01 -1.57
C LEU A 158 -4.96 10.25 -0.65
N ALA A 159 -4.91 11.45 -1.23
CA ALA A 159 -4.88 12.71 -0.47
C ALA A 159 -6.13 12.89 0.41
N ARG A 160 -7.31 12.49 -0.09
CA ARG A 160 -8.57 12.50 0.66
C ARG A 160 -8.50 11.66 1.94
N VAL A 161 -8.01 10.43 1.83
CA VAL A 161 -7.98 9.53 3.00
C VAL A 161 -6.83 9.82 3.96
N MET A 162 -5.80 10.54 3.51
CA MET A 162 -4.64 10.86 4.33
C MET A 162 -4.85 12.10 5.19
N GLN A 163 -4.36 12.06 6.42
CA GLN A 163 -4.36 13.19 7.34
C GLN A 163 -3.50 14.35 6.80
N PRO A 164 -3.88 15.61 7.03
CA PRO A 164 -2.98 16.75 6.84
C PRO A 164 -1.64 16.52 7.55
N GLY A 165 -0.54 16.78 6.86
CA GLY A 165 0.81 16.49 7.35
C GLY A 165 1.22 15.01 7.32
N GLY A 166 0.32 14.09 6.96
CA GLY A 166 0.61 12.66 6.81
C GLY A 166 1.69 12.39 5.75
N GLU A 167 2.48 11.34 5.95
CA GLU A 167 3.59 10.99 5.05
C GLU A 167 3.20 9.91 4.04
N LEU A 168 3.48 10.16 2.76
CA LEU A 168 3.40 9.17 1.70
C LEU A 168 4.82 8.81 1.25
N ARG A 169 5.14 7.52 1.24
CA ARG A 169 6.37 6.98 0.69
C ARG A 169 6.12 6.23 -0.60
N PHE A 170 6.89 6.56 -1.63
CA PHE A 170 6.85 5.90 -2.92
C PHE A 170 8.25 5.48 -3.32
N ALA A 171 8.45 4.22 -3.72
CA ALA A 171 9.70 3.79 -4.33
C ALA A 171 9.50 3.10 -5.66
N THR A 172 10.49 3.26 -6.54
CA THR A 172 10.58 2.54 -7.80
C THR A 172 12.02 2.47 -8.28
N ASP A 173 12.34 1.40 -8.98
CA ASP A 173 13.60 1.15 -9.70
C ASP A 173 13.50 1.50 -11.19
N ILE A 174 12.38 2.11 -11.61
CA ILE A 174 12.12 2.47 -13.01
C ILE A 174 12.10 3.99 -13.14
N GLY A 175 13.17 4.55 -13.74
CA GLY A 175 13.32 6.00 -13.91
C GLY A 175 12.16 6.68 -14.64
N ASP A 176 11.55 6.01 -15.62
CA ASP A 176 10.34 6.53 -16.29
C ASP A 176 9.13 6.61 -15.34
N TYR A 177 8.98 5.63 -14.45
CA TYR A 177 7.90 5.66 -13.47
C TYR A 177 8.17 6.72 -12.40
N ALA A 178 9.40 6.80 -11.89
CA ALA A 178 9.82 7.87 -10.97
C ALA A 178 9.47 9.26 -11.52
N ARG A 179 9.86 9.54 -12.77
CA ARG A 179 9.57 10.82 -13.44
C ARG A 179 8.07 11.07 -13.60
N THR A 180 7.32 10.08 -14.10
CA THR A 180 5.88 10.26 -14.37
C THR A 180 5.05 10.38 -13.09
N ALA A 181 5.41 9.65 -12.03
CA ALA A 181 4.79 9.79 -10.72
C ALA A 181 5.05 11.18 -10.14
N LEU A 182 6.29 11.66 -10.16
CA LEU A 182 6.62 13.00 -9.65
C LEU A 182 5.83 14.09 -10.39
N LEU A 183 5.74 14.01 -11.73
CA LEU A 183 4.93 14.93 -12.52
C LEU A 183 3.44 14.88 -12.14
N ALA A 184 2.90 13.68 -11.89
CA ALA A 184 1.51 13.53 -11.46
C ALA A 184 1.25 14.16 -10.09
N PHE A 185 2.16 13.97 -9.11
CA PHE A 185 2.07 14.63 -7.81
C PHE A 185 2.12 16.16 -7.91
N MET A 186 2.99 16.70 -8.77
CA MET A 186 3.10 18.14 -8.95
C MET A 186 1.88 18.75 -9.62
N ARG A 187 1.19 18.02 -10.50
CA ARG A 187 -0.04 18.47 -11.17
C ARG A 187 -1.26 18.41 -10.26
N GLU A 188 -1.41 17.31 -9.52
CA GLU A 188 -2.55 17.13 -8.61
C GLU A 188 -2.45 18.09 -7.41
N GLY A 189 -1.27 18.28 -6.84
CA GLY A 189 -0.99 19.40 -5.93
C GLY A 189 -1.39 19.22 -4.46
N SER A 190 -1.93 18.08 -4.04
CA SER A 190 -2.25 17.83 -2.61
C SER A 190 -1.05 17.38 -1.78
N PHE A 191 0.08 17.09 -2.42
CA PHE A 191 1.29 16.59 -1.78
C PHE A 191 2.49 17.50 -2.03
N ALA A 192 3.24 17.77 -0.96
CA ALA A 192 4.53 18.43 -1.03
C ALA A 192 5.66 17.39 -1.06
N TRP A 193 6.49 17.41 -2.10
CA TRP A 193 7.71 16.60 -2.14
C TRP A 193 8.73 17.14 -1.13
N THR A 194 9.29 16.27 -0.27
CA THR A 194 10.11 16.71 0.87
C THR A 194 11.62 16.69 0.62
N ALA A 195 12.08 16.14 -0.52
CA ALA A 195 13.51 16.06 -0.79
C ALA A 195 14.11 17.44 -1.02
N GLN A 196 15.24 17.72 -0.36
CA GLN A 196 15.99 18.98 -0.50
C GLN A 196 17.30 18.77 -1.27
N ARG A 197 17.78 17.52 -1.34
CA ARG A 197 19.03 17.14 -1.99
C ARG A 197 18.95 15.73 -2.58
N PRO A 198 19.86 15.36 -3.51
CA PRO A 198 19.80 14.07 -4.20
C PRO A 198 19.73 12.85 -3.28
N ARG A 199 20.47 12.84 -2.16
CA ARG A 199 20.49 11.70 -1.24
C ARG A 199 19.12 11.40 -0.62
N ASP A 200 18.30 12.42 -0.40
CA ASP A 200 16.98 12.26 0.23
C ASP A 200 16.00 11.42 -0.61
N TRP A 201 16.29 11.21 -1.90
CA TRP A 201 15.50 10.34 -2.78
C TRP A 201 16.29 9.27 -3.53
N ARG A 202 17.62 9.22 -3.39
CA ARG A 202 18.49 8.21 -4.00
C ARG A 202 18.95 7.13 -3.02
N GLU A 203 18.84 7.40 -1.73
CA GLU A 203 19.20 6.46 -0.67
C GLU A 203 17.93 5.94 0.02
N ARG A 204 17.94 4.66 0.38
CA ARG A 204 16.85 4.05 1.12
C ARG A 204 16.83 4.61 2.56
N PRO A 205 15.68 5.04 3.09
CA PRO A 205 15.55 5.43 4.49
C PRO A 205 15.87 4.28 5.45
N ASP A 206 16.41 4.59 6.64
CA ASP A 206 16.79 3.57 7.63
C ASP A 206 15.58 2.78 8.16
N ASP A 207 14.41 3.42 8.27
CA ASP A 207 13.15 2.81 8.72
C ASP A 207 12.37 2.15 7.56
N TRP A 208 13.10 1.63 6.58
CA TRP A 208 12.58 0.93 5.41
C TRP A 208 13.41 -0.34 5.18
N PRO A 209 12.87 -1.55 5.49
CA PRO A 209 13.59 -2.79 5.24
C PRO A 209 13.77 -3.03 3.75
N GLN A 210 14.90 -3.66 3.37
CA GLN A 210 15.08 -4.06 1.98
C GLN A 210 13.98 -5.02 1.55
N THR A 211 13.25 -4.67 0.50
CA THR A 211 12.26 -5.59 -0.09
C THR A 211 12.93 -6.51 -1.10
N ARG A 212 12.29 -7.64 -1.42
CA ARG A 212 12.77 -8.53 -2.48
C ARG A 212 12.85 -7.85 -3.86
N TYR A 213 11.96 -6.89 -4.11
CA TYR A 213 11.91 -6.15 -5.38
C TYR A 213 13.09 -5.21 -5.49
N GLU A 214 13.43 -4.54 -4.40
CA GLU A 214 14.62 -3.71 -4.29
C GLU A 214 15.90 -4.53 -4.43
N ALA A 215 16.02 -5.65 -3.71
CA ALA A 215 17.18 -6.54 -3.83
C ALA A 215 17.38 -7.01 -5.29
N LYS A 216 16.28 -7.34 -5.98
CA LYS A 216 16.29 -7.69 -7.41
C LYS A 216 16.68 -6.50 -8.30
N ALA A 217 16.30 -5.28 -7.96
CA ALA A 217 16.70 -4.07 -8.67
C ALA A 217 18.20 -3.83 -8.60
N ILE A 218 18.75 -3.89 -7.38
CA ILE A 218 20.17 -3.71 -7.12
C ILE A 218 20.99 -4.80 -7.82
N ALA A 219 20.58 -6.06 -7.71
CA ALA A 219 21.25 -7.18 -8.39
C ALA A 219 21.25 -7.03 -9.92
N ALA A 220 20.27 -6.32 -10.49
CA ALA A 220 20.19 -6.01 -11.91
C ALA A 220 20.90 -4.69 -12.29
N GLY A 221 21.65 -4.07 -11.37
CA GLY A 221 22.36 -2.80 -11.60
C GLY A 221 21.44 -1.59 -11.78
N ARG A 222 20.19 -1.65 -11.33
CA ARG A 222 19.21 -0.58 -11.49
C ARG A 222 19.21 0.36 -10.28
N ALA A 223 19.25 1.66 -10.55
CA ALA A 223 19.12 2.67 -9.51
C ALA A 223 17.68 2.74 -9.00
N CYS A 224 17.52 2.79 -7.68
CA CYS A 224 16.23 2.97 -7.02
C CYS A 224 16.02 4.46 -6.67
N ALA A 225 14.75 4.89 -6.69
CA ALA A 225 14.31 6.18 -6.22
C ALA A 225 13.34 5.98 -5.05
N TYR A 226 13.50 6.76 -3.99
CA TYR A 226 12.75 6.71 -2.73
C TYR A 226 12.14 8.08 -2.44
N PHE A 227 10.94 8.32 -2.93
CA PHE A 227 10.26 9.60 -2.74
C PHE A 227 9.48 9.62 -1.43
N ARG A 228 9.53 10.77 -0.76
CA ARG A 228 8.73 11.09 0.42
C ARG A 228 7.92 12.34 0.15
N PHE A 229 6.63 12.28 0.44
CA PHE A 229 5.71 13.38 0.28
C PHE A 229 4.98 13.64 1.60
N ARG A 230 4.60 14.90 1.83
CA ARG A 230 3.72 15.30 2.93
C ARG A 230 2.39 15.77 2.35
N ARG A 231 1.28 15.27 2.89
CA ARG A 231 -0.07 15.81 2.59
C ARG A 231 -0.08 17.27 3.04
N ARG A 232 -0.39 18.21 2.13
CA ARG A 232 -0.59 19.63 2.43
C ARG A 232 -1.90 19.83 3.12
#